data_AF-A0A662U579-F1
#
_entry.id   AF-A0A662U579-F1
#
_cell.length_a   1.000
_cell.length_b   1.000
_cell.length_c   1.000
_cell.angle_alpha   90.00
_cell.angle_beta   90.00
_cell.angle_gamma   90.00
#
_symmetry.space_group_name_H-M   'P 1'
#
loop_
_entity.id
_entity.type
_entity.pdbx_description
1 polymer ?
#
loop_
_entity_poly.entity_id
_entity_poly.type
_entity_poly.pdbx_seq_one_letter_code
_entity_poly.pdbx_strand_id
1 'polypeptide(L)'
;MADRIAVMNAGKIMQVGSPIDVFEKPANIFVAGFIGVPPMSFFEGTLIEKQESLFLDLGSVLFRIPKTYYSTLYSHVGSEIVMGIRPQDIKVTLEPQENSYEGKIVGYEPLGTETYVHFTINGTKEYVAVIPRGMRISLKRKVYWTFNPHRLYFFKKSTGEAIY
;
A
#
# COMPACT_ATOMS: atom_id res chain seq x y z
N MET A 1 -10.18 25.99 7.35
CA MET A 1 -9.32 24.89 6.86
C MET A 1 -8.13 25.54 6.19
N ALA A 2 -6.92 25.01 6.35
CA ALA A 2 -5.74 25.62 5.73
C ALA A 2 -5.73 25.35 4.22
N ASP A 3 -5.51 26.38 3.42
CA ASP A 3 -5.42 26.25 1.95
C ASP A 3 -4.20 25.40 1.54
N ARG A 4 -3.17 25.40 2.38
CA ARG A 4 -1.96 24.60 2.25
C ARG A 4 -1.45 24.16 3.61
N ILE A 5 -0.84 22.98 3.64
CA ILE A 5 -0.11 22.43 4.79
C ILE A 5 1.35 22.22 4.40
N ALA A 6 2.25 22.38 5.37
CA ALA A 6 3.66 22.02 5.24
C ALA A 6 3.93 20.81 6.13
N VAL A 7 4.32 19.69 5.51
CA VAL A 7 4.77 18.49 6.22
C VAL A 7 6.27 18.61 6.47
N MET A 8 6.69 18.44 7.72
CA MET A 8 8.09 18.58 8.13
C MET A 8 8.60 17.31 8.79
N ASN A 9 9.88 17.01 8.60
CA ASN A 9 10.60 15.94 9.29
C ASN A 9 11.96 16.47 9.75
N ALA A 10 12.30 16.27 11.02
CA ALA A 10 13.58 16.69 11.62
C ALA A 10 13.98 18.15 11.26
N GLY A 11 13.04 19.09 11.34
CA GLY A 11 13.27 20.51 11.06
C GLY A 11 13.36 20.87 9.57
N LYS A 12 13.20 19.91 8.64
CA LYS A 12 13.19 20.15 7.19
C LYS A 12 11.79 19.99 6.61
N ILE A 13 11.43 20.85 5.66
CA ILE A 13 10.17 20.73 4.92
C ILE A 13 10.28 19.56 3.94
N MET A 14 9.35 18.63 4.02
CA MET A 14 9.25 17.47 3.13
C MET A 14 8.31 17.74 1.96
N GLN A 15 7.19 18.42 2.19
CA GLN A 15 6.22 18.79 1.15
C GLN A 15 5.34 19.95 1.60
N VAL A 16 4.94 20.81 0.65
CA VAL A 16 3.93 21.86 0.88
C VAL A 16 2.86 21.81 -0.20
N GLY A 17 1.61 21.56 0.18
CA GLY A 17 0.49 21.42 -0.76
C GLY A 17 -0.85 21.53 -0.06
N SER A 18 -1.96 21.41 -0.79
CA SER A 18 -3.27 21.30 -0.15
C SER A 18 -3.36 19.98 0.66
N PRO A 19 -4.28 19.85 1.62
CA PRO A 19 -4.45 18.59 2.36
C PRO A 19 -4.68 17.38 1.44
N ILE A 20 -5.42 17.56 0.35
CA ILE A 20 -5.69 16.50 -0.62
C ILE A 20 -4.44 16.17 -1.46
N ASP A 21 -3.67 17.17 -1.88
CA ASP A 21 -2.44 16.91 -2.67
C ASP A 21 -1.41 16.14 -1.88
N VAL A 22 -1.21 16.49 -0.61
CA VAL A 22 -0.24 15.80 0.25
C VAL A 22 -0.68 14.36 0.53
N PHE A 23 -2.00 14.11 0.60
CA PHE A 23 -2.55 12.78 0.80
C PHE A 23 -2.48 11.90 -0.47
N GLU A 24 -2.91 12.46 -1.61
CA GLU A 24 -3.04 11.76 -2.91
C GLU A 24 -1.75 11.73 -3.71
N LYS A 25 -0.79 12.61 -3.45
CA LYS A 25 0.49 12.73 -4.17
C LYS A 25 1.64 13.00 -3.17
N PRO A 26 1.91 12.06 -2.26
CA PRO A 26 3.00 12.23 -1.30
C PRO A 26 4.36 12.26 -2.02
N ALA A 27 5.18 13.26 -1.74
CA ALA A 27 6.46 13.47 -2.41
C ALA A 27 7.52 12.40 -2.06
N ASN A 28 7.35 11.73 -0.91
CA ASN A 28 8.25 10.68 -0.44
C ASN A 28 7.53 9.76 0.55
N ILE A 29 8.19 8.65 0.88
CA ILE A 29 7.69 7.61 1.77
C ILE A 29 7.34 8.13 3.18
N PHE A 30 8.07 9.12 3.69
CA PHE A 30 7.76 9.72 4.99
C PHE A 30 6.42 10.46 4.94
N VAL A 31 6.19 11.30 3.93
CA VAL A 31 4.91 12.00 3.78
C VAL A 31 3.77 11.00 3.60
N ALA A 32 3.99 9.97 2.77
CA ALA A 32 3.02 8.91 2.52
C ALA A 32 2.62 8.16 3.80
N GLY A 33 3.58 7.90 4.69
CA GLY A 33 3.36 7.21 5.96
C GLY A 33 2.84 8.11 7.08
N PHE A 34 3.13 9.42 7.02
CA PHE A 34 2.75 10.37 8.05
C PHE A 34 1.32 10.91 7.88
N ILE A 35 0.87 11.07 6.63
CA ILE A 35 -0.43 11.67 6.31
C ILE A 35 -1.45 10.57 6.05
N GLY A 36 -2.57 10.61 6.79
CA GLY A 36 -3.65 9.62 6.72
C GLY A 36 -3.64 8.67 7.93
N VAL A 37 -4.83 8.31 8.40
CA VAL A 37 -5.03 7.35 9.50
C VAL A 37 -6.05 6.30 9.03
N PRO A 38 -5.72 5.00 9.04
CA PRO A 38 -4.41 4.43 9.39
C PRO A 38 -3.31 4.83 8.38
N PRO A 39 -2.01 4.72 8.76
CA PRO A 39 -0.90 4.98 7.87
C PRO A 39 -0.91 4.13 6.59
N MET A 40 -0.25 4.62 5.54
CA MET A 40 -0.03 3.82 4.32
C MET A 40 0.74 2.53 4.65
N SER A 41 0.31 1.42 4.06
CA SER A 41 1.03 0.15 4.11
C SER A 41 2.13 0.14 3.05
N PHE A 42 3.33 -0.32 3.43
CA PHE A 42 4.51 -0.38 2.56
C PHE A 42 5.02 -1.80 2.39
N PHE A 43 5.30 -2.16 1.14
CA PHE A 43 5.84 -3.44 0.70
C PHE A 43 7.18 -3.18 0.01
N GLU A 44 8.27 -3.70 0.58
CA GLU A 44 9.61 -3.50 0.04
C GLU A 44 10.05 -4.73 -0.73
N GLY A 45 10.55 -4.54 -1.95
CA GLY A 45 10.99 -5.66 -2.77
C GLY A 45 11.79 -5.22 -3.99
N THR A 46 12.22 -6.20 -4.76
CA THR A 46 12.93 -5.97 -6.02
C THR A 46 11.94 -5.94 -7.16
N LEU A 47 11.95 -4.89 -7.97
CA LEU A 47 11.15 -4.85 -9.19
C LEU A 47 11.80 -5.78 -10.23
N ILE A 48 11.06 -6.75 -10.73
CA ILE A 48 11.54 -7.73 -11.70
C ILE A 48 10.59 -7.81 -12.90
N GLU A 49 11.13 -8.21 -14.05
CA GLU A 49 10.34 -8.54 -15.23
C GLU A 49 10.33 -10.06 -15.45
N LYS A 50 9.14 -10.61 -15.69
CA LYS A 50 8.92 -12.01 -16.07
C LYS A 50 7.85 -12.07 -17.14
N GLN A 51 8.15 -12.68 -18.29
CA GLN A 51 7.19 -12.87 -19.39
C GLN A 51 6.43 -11.57 -19.75
N GLU A 52 7.16 -10.47 -19.99
CA GLU A 52 6.62 -9.14 -20.34
C GLU A 52 5.67 -8.54 -19.28
N SER A 53 5.72 -9.05 -18.05
CA SER A 53 4.99 -8.49 -16.91
C SER A 53 5.93 -8.08 -15.79
N LEU A 54 5.62 -6.95 -15.16
CA LEU A 54 6.37 -6.46 -14.01
C LEU A 54 5.79 -7.04 -12.72
N PHE A 55 6.70 -7.42 -11.82
CA PHE A 55 6.37 -7.90 -10.49
C PHE A 55 7.25 -7.22 -9.45
N LEU A 56 6.67 -6.91 -8.29
CA LEU A 56 7.45 -6.62 -7.09
C LEU A 56 7.70 -7.94 -6.34
N ASP A 57 8.96 -8.35 -6.28
CA ASP A 57 9.38 -9.55 -5.58
C ASP A 57 9.69 -9.25 -4.11
N LEU A 58 8.83 -9.75 -3.22
CA LEU A 58 8.98 -9.65 -1.76
C LEU A 58 9.72 -10.87 -1.16
N GLY A 59 10.25 -11.78 -1.99
CA GLY A 59 10.85 -13.05 -1.61
C GLY A 59 9.82 -14.16 -1.36
N SER A 60 8.80 -13.90 -0.54
CA SER A 60 7.73 -14.87 -0.22
C SER A 60 6.49 -14.75 -1.12
N VAL A 61 6.36 -13.62 -1.81
CA VAL A 61 5.22 -13.26 -2.67
C VAL A 61 5.71 -12.46 -3.85
N LEU A 62 5.18 -12.76 -5.04
CA LEU A 62 5.31 -11.91 -6.21
C LEU A 62 4.06 -11.07 -6.39
N PHE A 63 4.19 -9.77 -6.20
CA PHE A 63 3.12 -8.82 -6.45
C PHE A 63 3.09 -8.41 -7.92
N ARG A 64 2.04 -8.77 -8.66
CA ARG A 64 1.91 -8.34 -10.05
C ARG A 64 1.62 -6.83 -10.11
N ILE A 65 2.44 -6.10 -10.84
CA ILE A 65 2.25 -4.67 -11.07
C ILE A 65 1.19 -4.48 -12.17
N PRO A 66 0.19 -3.60 -11.98
CA PRO A 66 -0.75 -3.26 -13.04
C PRO A 66 -0.06 -2.56 -14.22
N LYS A 67 -0.48 -2.88 -15.45
CA LYS A 67 0.10 -2.33 -16.70
C LYS A 67 0.14 -0.80 -16.75
N THR A 68 -0.77 -0.12 -16.04
CA THR A 68 -0.83 1.36 -15.99
C THR A 68 0.44 2.01 -15.45
N TYR A 69 1.26 1.28 -14.67
CA TYR A 69 2.50 1.81 -14.10
C TYR A 69 3.75 1.43 -14.90
N TYR A 70 3.63 0.59 -15.94
CA TYR A 70 4.78 0.02 -16.63
C TYR A 70 5.69 1.09 -17.22
N SER A 71 5.12 2.09 -17.89
CA SER A 71 5.89 3.19 -18.50
C SER A 71 6.75 3.95 -17.49
N THR A 72 6.30 4.04 -16.23
CA THR A 72 7.03 4.73 -15.15
C THR A 72 8.03 3.80 -14.47
N LEU A 73 7.71 2.50 -14.35
CA LEU A 73 8.49 1.56 -13.57
C LEU A 73 9.55 0.78 -14.37
N TYR A 74 9.46 0.72 -15.70
CA TYR A 74 10.41 -0.04 -16.52
C TYR A 74 11.87 0.36 -16.31
N SER A 75 12.15 1.66 -16.13
CA SER A 75 13.51 2.16 -15.85
C SER A 75 14.06 1.77 -14.48
N HIS A 76 13.23 1.16 -13.62
CA HIS A 76 13.58 0.73 -12.28
C HIS A 76 13.67 -0.80 -12.13
N VAL A 77 13.50 -1.56 -13.22
CA VAL A 77 13.66 -3.03 -13.19
C VAL A 77 15.06 -3.40 -12.70
N GLY A 78 15.12 -4.38 -11.80
CA GLY A 78 16.31 -4.81 -11.08
C GLY A 78 16.63 -4.01 -9.82
N SER A 79 15.96 -2.88 -9.59
CA SER A 79 16.16 -2.05 -8.38
C SER A 79 15.25 -2.46 -7.24
N GLU A 80 15.70 -2.21 -6.01
CA GLU A 80 14.82 -2.25 -4.84
C GLU A 80 13.91 -1.01 -4.82
N ILE A 81 12.60 -1.25 -4.72
CA ILE A 81 11.59 -0.21 -4.61
C ILE A 81 10.65 -0.51 -3.44
N VAL A 82 9.87 0.49 -3.06
CA VAL A 82 8.80 0.35 -2.07
C VAL A 82 7.46 0.63 -2.74
N MET A 83 6.54 -0.33 -2.68
CA MET A 83 5.15 -0.13 -3.07
C MET A 83 4.34 0.31 -1.84
N GLY A 84 3.60 1.39 -1.98
CA GLY A 84 2.65 1.89 -0.99
C GLY A 84 1.21 1.65 -1.41
N ILE A 85 0.34 1.39 -0.43
CA ILE A 85 -1.12 1.31 -0.62
C ILE A 85 -1.82 1.85 0.63
N ARG A 86 -2.87 2.63 0.41
CA ARG A 86 -3.69 3.15 1.50
C ARG A 86 -4.59 2.06 2.07
N PRO A 87 -4.80 1.99 3.40
CA PRO A 87 -5.65 0.96 4.02
C PRO A 87 -7.06 0.84 3.43
N GLN A 88 -7.70 1.95 3.03
CA GLN A 88 -9.03 1.95 2.41
C GLN A 88 -9.06 1.42 0.97
N ASP A 89 -7.90 1.29 0.32
CA ASP A 89 -7.74 0.77 -1.03
C ASP A 89 -7.35 -0.72 -1.04
N ILE A 90 -7.41 -1.37 0.13
CA ILE A 90 -7.23 -2.81 0.31
C ILE A 90 -8.59 -3.44 0.54
N LYS A 91 -8.90 -4.52 -0.19
CA LYS A 91 -10.14 -5.28 -0.06
C LYS A 91 -9.84 -6.72 0.32
N VAL A 92 -10.77 -7.31 1.06
CA VAL A 92 -10.73 -8.72 1.46
C VAL A 92 -11.78 -9.51 0.69
N THR A 93 -11.39 -10.69 0.23
CA THR A 93 -12.26 -11.66 -0.45
C THR A 93 -12.17 -13.01 0.25
N LEU A 94 -13.26 -13.78 0.20
CA LEU A 94 -13.33 -15.10 0.83
C LEU A 94 -12.87 -16.23 -0.11
N GLU A 95 -12.71 -15.91 -1.38
CA GLU A 95 -12.28 -16.80 -2.45
C GLU A 95 -11.10 -16.15 -3.19
N PRO A 96 -10.17 -16.95 -3.74
CA PRO A 96 -9.10 -16.44 -4.57
C PRO A 96 -9.65 -15.69 -5.79
N GLN A 97 -9.10 -14.52 -6.06
CA GLN A 97 -9.32 -13.75 -7.27
C GLN A 97 -7.98 -13.49 -7.98
N GLU A 98 -8.03 -12.99 -9.21
CA GLU A 98 -6.84 -12.55 -9.91
C GLU A 98 -6.12 -11.46 -9.10
N ASN A 99 -4.80 -11.56 -8.96
CA ASN A 99 -3.97 -10.64 -8.17
C ASN A 99 -4.44 -10.50 -6.71
N SER A 100 -5.02 -11.56 -6.15
CA SER A 100 -5.30 -11.68 -4.73
C SER A 100 -4.20 -12.47 -4.02
N TYR A 101 -3.93 -12.10 -2.77
CA TYR A 101 -2.83 -12.66 -1.98
C TYR A 101 -3.36 -13.32 -0.73
N GLU A 102 -3.03 -14.60 -0.53
CA GLU A 102 -3.47 -15.35 0.65
C GLU A 102 -2.91 -14.71 1.92
N GLY A 103 -3.79 -14.51 2.89
CA GLY A 103 -3.43 -13.94 4.17
C GLY A 103 -4.30 -14.43 5.32
N LYS A 104 -3.93 -13.96 6.51
CA LYS A 104 -4.65 -14.25 7.76
C LYS A 104 -5.02 -12.95 8.42
N ILE A 105 -6.21 -12.91 9.01
CA ILE A 105 -6.60 -11.82 9.88
C ILE A 105 -6.08 -12.10 11.28
N VAL A 106 -5.39 -11.13 11.86
CA VAL A 106 -4.79 -11.23 13.19
C VAL A 106 -5.56 -10.41 14.23
N GLY A 107 -6.35 -9.42 13.82
CA GLY A 107 -7.16 -8.61 14.72
C GLY A 107 -8.17 -7.72 14.00
N TYR A 108 -9.09 -7.14 14.78
CA TYR A 108 -10.07 -6.15 14.31
C TYR A 108 -10.23 -5.04 15.33
N GLU A 109 -10.36 -3.81 14.86
CA GLU A 109 -10.67 -2.64 15.67
C GLU A 109 -11.92 -1.94 15.10
N PRO A 110 -13.10 -2.15 15.68
CA PRO A 110 -14.33 -1.48 15.25
C PRO A 110 -14.31 -0.01 15.69
N LEU A 111 -14.46 0.92 14.75
CA LEU A 111 -14.43 2.37 14.96
C LEU A 111 -15.78 3.03 14.61
N GLY A 112 -16.88 2.31 14.83
CA GLY A 112 -18.23 2.78 14.55
C GLY A 112 -18.68 2.41 13.13
N THR A 113 -18.39 3.25 12.14
CA THR A 113 -18.82 3.05 10.73
C THR A 113 -17.85 2.20 9.92
N GLU A 114 -16.63 2.04 10.42
CA GLU A 114 -15.54 1.30 9.80
C GLU A 114 -14.95 0.30 10.79
N THR A 115 -14.31 -0.73 10.25
CA THR A 115 -13.50 -1.66 11.01
C THR A 115 -12.11 -1.69 10.43
N TYR A 116 -11.10 -1.44 11.25
CA TYR A 116 -9.72 -1.71 10.87
C TYR A 116 -9.47 -3.21 11.02
N VAL A 117 -9.00 -3.83 9.94
CA VAL A 117 -8.65 -5.24 9.92
C VAL A 117 -7.15 -5.34 9.87
N HIS A 118 -6.58 -5.95 10.89
CA HIS A 118 -5.16 -6.24 10.97
C HIS A 118 -4.90 -7.58 10.34
N PHE A 119 -3.98 -7.66 9.40
CA PHE A 119 -3.74 -8.88 8.64
C PHE A 119 -2.29 -9.08 8.25
N THR A 120 -1.94 -10.32 7.94
CA THR A 120 -0.65 -10.69 7.35
C THR A 120 -0.89 -11.37 6.01
N ILE A 121 0.06 -11.23 5.08
CA ILE A 121 0.10 -11.99 3.83
C ILE A 121 1.24 -13.00 3.95
N ASN A 122 0.98 -14.28 3.68
CA ASN A 122 2.00 -15.35 3.80
C ASN A 122 2.84 -15.35 5.10
N GLY A 123 2.26 -14.92 6.23
CA GLY A 123 2.94 -14.88 7.54
C GLY A 123 4.03 -13.80 7.67
N THR A 124 4.02 -12.78 6.81
CA THR A 124 4.94 -11.63 6.88
C THR A 124 4.51 -10.62 7.95
N LYS A 125 5.06 -9.41 7.87
CA LYS A 125 4.61 -8.20 8.58
C LYS A 125 3.08 -8.01 8.55
N GLU A 126 2.58 -7.36 9.60
CA GLU A 126 1.19 -6.93 9.76
C GLU A 126 0.89 -5.64 8.98
N TYR A 127 -0.28 -5.64 8.34
CA TYR A 127 -0.86 -4.53 7.58
C TYR A 127 -2.28 -4.26 8.06
N VAL A 128 -2.80 -3.08 7.71
CA VAL A 128 -4.16 -2.67 8.07
C VAL A 128 -4.96 -2.40 6.80
N ALA A 129 -6.16 -2.98 6.73
CA ALA A 129 -7.18 -2.64 5.75
C ALA A 129 -8.37 -1.97 6.46
N VAL A 130 -9.04 -1.05 5.78
CA VAL A 130 -10.28 -0.43 6.28
C VAL A 130 -11.45 -1.03 5.53
N ILE A 131 -12.38 -1.66 6.25
CA ILE A 131 -13.57 -2.26 5.65
C ILE A 131 -14.86 -1.64 6.20
N PRO A 132 -15.94 -1.58 5.39
CA PRO A 132 -17.24 -1.15 5.87
C PRO A 132 -17.77 -2.03 7.00
N ARG A 133 -18.52 -1.43 7.92
CA ARG A 133 -19.22 -2.14 8.99
C ARG A 133 -20.13 -3.25 8.43
N GLY A 134 -20.12 -4.41 9.06
CA GLY A 134 -21.08 -5.49 8.81
C GLY A 134 -20.54 -6.70 8.05
N MET A 135 -19.33 -6.61 7.49
CA MET A 135 -18.66 -7.78 6.92
C MET A 135 -18.22 -8.73 8.06
N ARG A 136 -18.90 -9.87 8.18
CA ARG A 136 -18.57 -10.91 9.16
C ARG A 136 -17.47 -11.80 8.62
N ILE A 137 -16.22 -11.53 9.03
CA ILE A 137 -15.08 -12.36 8.69
C ILE A 137 -14.61 -13.08 9.95
N SER A 138 -14.47 -14.40 9.88
CA SER A 138 -13.97 -15.22 10.99
C SER A 138 -12.45 -15.20 11.00
N LEU A 139 -11.82 -14.99 12.17
CA LEU A 139 -10.37 -15.07 12.38
C LEU A 139 -9.75 -16.40 11.93
N LYS A 140 -10.54 -17.48 11.89
CA LYS A 140 -10.06 -18.84 11.58
C LYS A 140 -10.10 -19.18 10.09
N ARG A 141 -10.65 -18.32 9.24
CA ARG A 141 -10.83 -18.60 7.81
C ARG A 141 -9.65 -18.04 7.00
N LYS A 142 -9.19 -18.79 5.99
CA LYS A 142 -8.30 -18.24 4.95
C LYS A 142 -9.02 -17.10 4.22
N VAL A 143 -8.32 -16.01 4.00
CA VAL A 143 -8.82 -14.86 3.25
C VAL A 143 -7.80 -14.46 2.20
N TYR A 144 -8.27 -13.71 1.20
CA TYR A 144 -7.43 -13.21 0.13
C TYR A 144 -7.53 -11.69 0.08
N TRP A 145 -6.39 -11.03 -0.04
CA TRP A 145 -6.28 -9.58 -0.06
C TRP A 145 -6.07 -9.11 -1.49
N THR A 146 -6.88 -8.15 -1.92
CA THR A 146 -6.75 -7.49 -3.22
C THR A 146 -6.43 -6.03 -2.99
N PHE A 147 -5.66 -5.47 -3.91
CA PHE A 147 -5.14 -4.12 -3.82
C PHE A 147 -5.70 -3.33 -5.01
N ASN A 148 -6.26 -2.15 -4.76
CA ASN A 148 -6.83 -1.34 -5.84
C ASN A 148 -5.74 -0.99 -6.88
N PRO A 149 -5.86 -1.47 -8.13
CA PRO A 149 -4.78 -1.35 -9.10
C PRO A 149 -4.55 0.09 -9.57
N HIS A 150 -5.43 1.04 -9.24
CA HIS A 150 -5.29 2.46 -9.59
C HIS A 150 -4.83 3.35 -8.43
N ARG A 151 -4.53 2.75 -7.26
CA ARG A 151 -4.16 3.47 -6.03
C ARG A 151 -2.88 2.93 -5.41
N LEU A 152 -1.95 2.49 -6.27
CA LEU A 152 -0.61 2.09 -5.85
C LEU A 152 0.34 3.27 -5.96
N TYR A 153 1.23 3.36 -4.99
CA TYR A 153 2.29 4.36 -4.91
C TYR A 153 3.62 3.64 -4.98
N PHE A 154 4.64 4.27 -5.56
CA PHE A 154 5.95 3.65 -5.70
C PHE A 154 7.03 4.64 -5.28
N PHE A 155 8.00 4.16 -4.51
CA PHE A 155 9.11 4.96 -3.99
C PHE A 155 10.43 4.25 -4.24
N LYS A 156 11.50 5.01 -4.48
CA LYS A 156 12.86 4.47 -4.51
C LYS A 156 13.25 4.05 -3.09
N LYS A 157 13.71 2.81 -2.88
CA LYS A 157 14.12 2.37 -1.54
C LYS A 157 15.33 3.15 -1.01
N SER A 158 16.27 3.50 -1.90
CA SER A 158 17.52 4.17 -1.53
C SER A 158 17.32 5.61 -1.02
N THR A 159 16.34 6.35 -1.56
CA THR A 159 16.11 7.76 -1.22
C THR A 159 14.78 8.01 -0.52
N GLY A 160 13.82 7.10 -0.64
CA GLY A 160 12.44 7.28 -0.21
C GLY A 160 11.62 8.21 -1.11
N GLU A 161 12.19 8.75 -2.19
CA GLU A 161 11.49 9.65 -3.12
C GLU A 161 10.41 8.91 -3.91
N ALA A 162 9.30 9.60 -4.19
CA ALA A 162 8.25 9.08 -5.05
C ALA A 162 8.74 8.88 -6.48
N ILE A 163 8.41 7.71 -7.03
CA ILE A 163 8.49 7.35 -8.45
C ILE A 163 7.12 7.61 -9.10
N TYR A 164 6.04 7.25 -8.38
CA TYR A 164 4.64 7.42 -8.78
C TYR A 164 3.76 7.61 -7.55
#